data_AF-A0AA51G962-F1
#
_entry.id   AF-A0AA51G962-F1
#
_cell.length_a   1.000
_cell.length_b   1.000
_cell.length_c   1.000
_cell.angle_alpha   90.00
_cell.angle_beta   90.00
_cell.angle_gamma   90.00
#
_symmetry.space_group_name_H-M   'P 1'
#
loop_
_entity.id
_entity.type
_entity.pdbx_description
1 polymer ?
#
loop_
_entity_poly.entity_id
_entity_poly.type
_entity_poly.pdbx_seq_one_letter_code
_entity_poly.pdbx_strand_id
1 'polypeptide(L)'
;IEIGMDVAASEFFKNGTYDLDFKNPKSNPADYLSSEKLAEVYLDFIKDFPMVSIEDPFDQDDWAAWANLTSRTPIQIVGDDLTV
;
A
#
# COMPACT_ATOMS: atom_id res chain seq x y z
N ILE A 1 -16.80 -9.20 -13.03
CA ILE A 1 -16.29 -7.85 -12.75
C ILE A 1 -15.29 -8.02 -11.62
N GLU A 2 -14.07 -7.57 -11.84
CA GLU A 2 -12.96 -7.64 -10.89
C GLU A 2 -12.46 -6.22 -10.61
N ILE A 3 -11.63 -6.04 -9.58
CA ILE A 3 -11.17 -4.73 -9.12
C ILE A 3 -9.64 -4.67 -9.19
N GLY A 4 -9.14 -3.58 -9.77
CA GLY A 4 -7.75 -3.13 -9.63
C GLY A 4 -7.72 -1.82 -8.84
N MET A 5 -6.65 -1.58 -8.10
CA MET A 5 -6.43 -0.34 -7.36
C MET A 5 -5.04 0.20 -7.66
N ASP A 6 -4.95 1.51 -7.88
CA ASP A 6 -3.71 2.27 -7.79
C ASP A 6 -3.77 3.06 -6.48
N VAL A 7 -2.77 2.82 -5.63
CA VAL A 7 -2.67 3.41 -4.30
C VAL A 7 -1.83 4.69 -4.32
N ALA A 8 -0.81 4.77 -5.18
CA ALA A 8 0.22 5.80 -5.15
C ALA A 8 0.76 6.07 -3.73
N ALA A 9 1.21 5.03 -3.02
CA ALA A 9 1.50 5.11 -1.59
C ALA A 9 2.65 6.06 -1.22
N SER A 10 3.55 6.37 -2.15
CA SER A 10 4.59 7.39 -2.01
C SER A 10 4.00 8.76 -1.61
N GLU A 11 2.80 9.11 -2.09
CA GLU A 11 2.14 10.40 -1.82
C GLU A 11 1.73 10.60 -0.35
N PHE A 12 1.61 9.51 0.41
CA PHE A 12 1.25 9.53 1.81
C PHE A 12 2.26 8.83 2.72
N PHE A 13 3.44 8.51 2.20
CA PHE A 13 4.55 8.02 2.99
C PHE A 13 5.23 9.15 3.77
N LYS A 14 5.39 8.96 5.09
CA LYS A 14 5.97 9.93 6.01
C LYS A 14 6.84 9.20 7.04
N ASN A 15 8.14 9.47 7.02
CA ASN A 15 9.11 8.99 8.02
C ASN A 15 9.04 7.47 8.29
N GLY A 16 8.94 6.63 7.26
CA GLY A 16 8.87 5.17 7.43
C GLY A 16 7.48 4.61 7.77
N THR A 17 6.44 5.43 7.67
CA THR A 17 5.04 5.07 7.96
C THR A 17 4.10 5.71 6.94
N TYR A 18 2.84 5.30 6.92
CA TYR A 18 1.86 5.69 5.92
C TYR A 18 0.66 6.41 6.57
N ASP A 19 0.40 7.63 6.12
CA ASP A 19 -0.67 8.50 6.61
C ASP A 19 -1.93 8.38 5.75
N LEU A 20 -2.85 7.49 6.11
CA LEU A 20 -4.09 7.31 5.35
C LEU A 20 -5.04 8.52 5.41
N ASP A 21 -4.74 9.53 6.22
CA ASP A 21 -5.47 10.81 6.29
C ASP A 21 -4.58 11.99 5.82
N PHE A 22 -3.63 11.76 4.90
CA PHE A 22 -2.61 12.75 4.49
C PHE A 22 -3.15 14.08 3.97
N LYS A 23 -4.40 14.12 3.49
CA LYS A 23 -5.08 15.33 3.02
C LYS A 23 -5.60 16.21 4.16
N ASN A 24 -5.69 15.68 5.38
CA ASN A 24 -6.08 16.42 6.56
C ASN A 24 -4.85 17.13 7.16
N PRO A 25 -4.84 18.48 7.23
CA PRO A 25 -3.74 19.22 7.86
C PRO A 25 -3.54 18.92 9.35
N LYS A 26 -4.52 18.25 9.98
CA LYS A 26 -4.50 17.84 11.38
C LYS A 26 -4.38 16.31 11.55
N SER A 27 -3.89 15.60 10.53
CA SER A 27 -3.66 14.16 10.63
C SER A 27 -2.74 13.84 11.82
N ASN A 28 -3.06 12.76 12.52
CA ASN A 28 -2.42 12.38 13.78
C ASN A 28 -1.35 11.31 13.52
N PRO A 29 -0.06 11.59 13.78
CA PRO A 29 1.03 10.62 13.56
C PRO A 29 0.88 9.30 14.32
N ALA A 30 0.09 9.27 15.41
CA ALA A 30 -0.17 8.03 16.14
C ALA A 30 -1.04 7.03 15.38
N ASP A 31 -1.78 7.50 14.37
CA ASP A 31 -2.67 6.69 13.54
C ASP A 31 -1.98 6.19 12.26
N TYR A 32 -0.72 6.59 12.02
CA TYR A 32 0.03 6.17 10.84
C TYR A 32 0.32 4.67 10.89
N LEU A 33 0.26 4.04 9.72
CA LEU A 33 0.49 2.61 9.59
C LEU A 33 1.97 2.34 9.30
N SER A 34 2.52 1.29 9.92
CA SER A 34 3.75 0.69 9.40
C SER A 34 3.46 -0.04 8.10
N SER A 35 4.49 -0.33 7.29
CA SER A 35 4.33 -1.10 6.06
C SER A 35 3.66 -2.46 6.28
N GLU A 36 3.99 -3.15 7.38
CA GLU A 36 3.33 -4.41 7.76
C GLU A 36 1.82 -4.23 8.01
N LYS A 37 1.41 -3.18 8.75
CA LYS A 37 -0.01 -2.94 9.01
C LYS A 37 -0.76 -2.57 7.72
N LEU A 38 -0.12 -1.81 6.84
CA LEU A 38 -0.69 -1.46 5.55
C LEU A 38 -0.82 -2.70 4.65
N ALA A 39 0.15 -3.62 4.68
CA ALA A 39 0.05 -4.91 3.99
C ALA A 39 -1.16 -5.74 4.48
N GLU A 40 -1.42 -5.78 5.79
CA GLU A 40 -2.62 -6.46 6.33
C GLU A 40 -3.91 -5.84 5.79
N VAL A 41 -3.99 -4.51 5.67
CA VAL A 41 -5.16 -3.83 5.09
C VAL A 41 -5.41 -4.30 3.65
N TYR A 42 -4.35 -4.42 2.84
CA TYR A 42 -4.49 -4.93 1.47
C TYR A 42 -4.91 -6.39 1.44
N LEU A 43 -4.36 -7.24 2.31
CA LEU A 43 -4.74 -8.65 2.38
C LEU A 43 -6.20 -8.82 2.81
N ASP A 44 -6.70 -7.99 3.71
CA ASP A 44 -8.12 -7.95 4.07
C ASP A 44 -8.98 -7.52 2.87
N PHE A 45 -8.56 -6.52 2.09
CA PHE A 45 -9.26 -6.16 0.86
C PHE A 45 -9.26 -7.27 -0.19
N ILE A 46 -8.16 -7.98 -0.36
CA ILE A 46 -8.05 -9.12 -1.29
C ILE A 46 -8.97 -10.27 -0.87
N LYS A 47 -9.15 -10.46 0.44
CA LYS A 47 -10.05 -11.46 0.98
C LYS A 47 -11.53 -11.07 0.83
N ASP A 48 -11.86 -9.81 1.05
CA ASP A 48 -13.25 -9.35 1.16
C ASP A 48 -13.85 -8.86 -0.17
N PHE A 49 -13.02 -8.53 -1.16
CA PHE A 49 -13.42 -8.02 -2.47
C PHE A 49 -12.78 -8.80 -3.63
N PRO A 50 -13.34 -8.78 -4.86
CA PRO A 50 -12.77 -9.46 -6.03
C PRO A 50 -11.55 -8.68 -6.59
N MET A 51 -10.54 -8.45 -5.75
CA MET A 51 -9.29 -7.77 -6.11
C MET A 51 -8.40 -8.68 -6.96
N VAL A 52 -7.86 -8.15 -8.04
CA VAL A 52 -6.94 -8.88 -8.93
C VAL A 52 -5.62 -8.13 -9.21
N SER A 53 -5.55 -6.83 -8.90
CA SER A 53 -4.34 -6.04 -9.07
C SER A 53 -4.25 -4.91 -8.03
N ILE A 54 -3.05 -4.66 -7.51
CA ILE A 54 -2.71 -3.46 -6.73
C ILE A 54 -1.43 -2.84 -7.32
N GLU A 55 -1.48 -1.55 -7.59
CA GLU A 55 -0.38 -0.71 -8.07
C GLU A 55 0.10 0.22 -6.96
N ASP A 56 1.43 0.39 -6.87
CA ASP A 56 2.15 1.21 -5.88
C ASP A 56 1.63 1.11 -4.43
N PRO A 57 1.54 -0.11 -3.86
CA PRO A 57 1.04 -0.32 -2.49
C PRO A 57 1.94 0.29 -1.39
N PHE A 58 3.18 0.61 -1.70
CA PHE A 58 4.18 1.15 -0.77
C PHE A 58 4.99 2.26 -1.42
N ASP A 59 5.75 2.98 -0.61
CA ASP A 59 6.70 3.98 -1.09
C ASP A 59 7.68 3.37 -2.10
N GLN A 60 8.09 4.20 -3.07
CA GLN A 60 9.01 3.83 -4.15
C GLN A 60 10.34 3.22 -3.68
N ASP A 61 10.79 3.53 -2.46
CA ASP A 61 12.05 3.02 -1.91
C ASP A 61 11.85 1.99 -0.77
N ASP A 62 10.61 1.63 -0.41
CA ASP A 62 10.29 0.64 0.65
C ASP A 62 10.35 -0.82 0.13
N TRP A 63 11.48 -1.20 -0.47
CA TRP A 63 11.70 -2.51 -1.09
C TRP A 63 11.36 -3.71 -0.20
N ALA A 64 11.54 -3.58 1.11
CA ALA A 64 11.22 -4.63 2.06
C ALA A 64 9.72 -4.89 2.14
N ALA A 65 8.90 -3.84 2.13
CA ALA A 65 7.45 -3.94 2.12
C ALA A 65 6.92 -4.53 0.80
N TRP A 66 7.46 -4.07 -0.33
CA TRP A 66 7.17 -4.63 -1.66
C TRP A 66 7.41 -6.15 -1.70
N ALA A 67 8.59 -6.59 -1.25
CA ALA A 67 8.92 -8.01 -1.20
C ALA A 67 8.00 -8.80 -0.26
N ASN A 68 7.67 -8.24 0.91
CA ASN A 68 6.77 -8.86 1.88
C ASN A 68 5.38 -9.12 1.28
N LEU A 69 4.70 -8.09 0.77
CA LEU A 69 3.35 -8.23 0.22
C LEU A 69 3.33 -9.17 -0.99
N THR A 70 4.27 -9.00 -1.92
CA THR A 70 4.37 -9.84 -3.13
C THR A 70 4.53 -11.33 -2.78
N SER A 71 5.22 -11.66 -1.68
CA SER A 71 5.36 -13.05 -1.23
C SER A 71 4.09 -13.65 -0.61
N ARG A 72 3.13 -12.81 -0.20
CA ARG A 72 1.96 -13.20 0.61
C ARG A 72 0.66 -13.24 -0.19
N THR A 73 0.65 -12.71 -1.40
CA THR A 73 -0.55 -12.64 -2.24
C THR A 73 -0.32 -13.24 -3.63
N PRO A 74 -1.32 -13.94 -4.20
CA PRO A 74 -1.24 -14.44 -5.57
C PRO A 74 -1.71 -13.43 -6.63
N ILE A 75 -2.21 -12.25 -6.23
CA ILE A 75 -2.72 -11.24 -7.18
C ILE A 75 -1.58 -10.46 -7.83
N GLN A 76 -1.89 -9.72 -8.90
CA GLN A 76 -0.90 -8.87 -9.57
C GLN A 76 -0.47 -7.69 -8.68
N ILE A 77 0.83 -7.48 -8.53
CA ILE A 77 1.42 -6.27 -7.93
C ILE A 77 2.14 -5.51 -9.03
N VAL A 78 1.78 -4.24 -9.23
CA VAL A 78 2.31 -3.36 -10.29
C VAL A 78 3.18 -2.30 -9.65
N GLY A 79 4.37 -2.06 -10.20
CA GLY A 79 5.21 -0.93 -9.85
C GLY A 79 5.21 0.11 -10.95
N ASP A 80 4.76 1.33 -10.65
CA ASP A 80 4.90 2.50 -11.51
C ASP A 80 6.06 3.35 -10.98
N ASP A 81 5.87 4.06 -9.86
CA ASP A 81 6.90 4.90 -9.23
C ASP A 81 8.12 4.10 -8.73
N LEU A 82 7.95 2.81 -8.44
CA LEU A 82 9.05 1.92 -8.03
C LEU A 82 10.14 1.75 -9.11
N THR A 83 9.79 1.86 -10.40
CA THR A 83 10.64 1.37 -11.52
C THR A 83 11.18 2.45 -12.46
N VAL A 84 11.14 3.72 -12.04
CA VAL A 84 11.59 4.88 -12.82
C VAL A 84 13.10 5.13 -12.82
#